data_AF-A0AAJ1VBK8-F1
#
_entry.id   AF-A0AAJ1VBK8-F1
#
_cell.length_a   1.000
_cell.length_b   1.000
_cell.length_c   1.000
_cell.angle_alpha   90.00
_cell.angle_beta   90.00
_cell.angle_gamma   90.00
#
_symmetry.space_group_name_H-M   'P 1'
#
loop_
_entity.id
_entity.type
_entity.pdbx_description
1 polymer ?
#
loop_
_entity_poly.entity_id
_entity_poly.type
_entity_poly.pdbx_seq_one_letter_code
_entity_poly.pdbx_strand_id
1 'polypeptide(L)'
;MVKKILAGVDIGNSSTEVAIACVEDDHAYFLSQHLVKTTGIKGTTDNVKGIRLALQEAVKKADIELKDIDLIRLNDAVPVIGDLAMDLISETIITESSMIGHNPDTPGGAGLGVGTTVLIDQLLNVEEKEQDYIAVIPNLFDYEWVAHRLNQAKSVGISVTGAIVQKDDGVLIHNRLYKKIPIVDEVALIDKVPLLKLAAIEVALPGHVIRTLSNPYGLSTVFQLDPDQTLQIALVAKALVGNRSAVVIRTPQGEVVERKIEAGRFMLIGTNNRQLEVSINDGAESIMKKYEKLETLIDVKGETGTNVGGMFNGLRHDLAQLTGQSPLEITISDLLAVDAVIPTSISGSMAGELSMESGVALASMVKTDKVPVQKVASLLEKEMGIEVEVGGVEAEMAIRGALTTPGTRKPIVILDMGGGSTDAAMMNESGNIISSHLAGAGDMVTMLINSELALRDKELAEKIKKFPLGKVLSLFHMQLEDGTMLFSEEPFPPYTFGKVVIREEKDLTPLSTKVSMEKVREIRRSAKRRVFLTNALRALKRVIPTGNLKHLSFVVMVGGSALDFEIPQMLTEELGKYGIVAGFANIRGTEGPRNAVATGLVLSSIRHEVFK
;
A
#
# COMPACT_ATOMS: atom_id res chain seq x y z
N MET A 1 28.66 -33.85 -33.85
CA MET A 1 27.82 -32.79 -33.26
C MET A 1 27.97 -32.90 -31.76
N VAL A 2 28.46 -31.85 -31.10
CA VAL A 2 28.63 -31.86 -29.64
C VAL A 2 27.31 -31.36 -29.06
N LYS A 3 26.49 -32.31 -28.59
CA LYS A 3 25.24 -32.03 -27.88
C LYS A 3 25.59 -31.73 -26.43
N LYS A 4 25.16 -30.58 -25.91
CA LYS A 4 25.34 -30.21 -24.50
C LYS A 4 24.02 -29.86 -23.84
N ILE A 5 23.80 -30.29 -22.61
CA ILE A 5 22.67 -29.88 -21.79
C ILE A 5 23.15 -28.77 -20.86
N LEU A 6 22.56 -27.58 -21.02
CA LEU A 6 22.86 -26.40 -20.23
C LEU A 6 21.70 -26.07 -19.30
N ALA A 7 22.04 -25.60 -18.10
CA ALA A 7 21.07 -25.01 -17.18
C ALA A 7 21.41 -23.54 -16.92
N GLY A 8 20.55 -22.63 -17.38
CA GLY A 8 20.60 -21.22 -16.99
C GLY A 8 19.86 -21.02 -15.68
N VAL A 9 20.52 -20.41 -14.69
CA VAL A 9 20.01 -20.23 -13.33
C VAL A 9 20.08 -18.75 -12.97
N ASP A 10 18.91 -18.15 -12.77
CA ASP A 10 18.75 -16.78 -12.30
C ASP A 10 18.46 -16.75 -10.81
N ILE A 11 19.33 -16.09 -10.04
CA ILE A 11 19.13 -15.82 -8.62
C ILE A 11 18.54 -14.41 -8.49
N GLY A 12 17.22 -14.30 -8.42
CA GLY A 12 16.53 -13.04 -8.13
C GLY A 12 16.36 -12.77 -6.63
N ASN A 13 15.89 -11.57 -6.28
CA ASN A 13 15.63 -11.18 -4.89
C ASN A 13 14.50 -11.99 -4.23
N SER A 14 13.51 -12.45 -5.01
CA SER A 14 12.35 -13.18 -4.50
C SER A 14 12.21 -14.58 -5.07
N SER A 15 12.61 -14.79 -6.33
CA SER A 15 12.57 -16.08 -7.02
C SER A 15 13.94 -16.49 -7.53
N THR A 16 14.23 -17.79 -7.46
CA THR A 16 15.33 -18.43 -8.18
C THR A 16 14.71 -19.22 -9.33
N GLU A 17 15.09 -18.89 -10.57
CA GLU A 17 14.47 -19.39 -11.79
C GLU A 17 15.49 -20.19 -12.62
N VAL A 18 15.06 -21.32 -13.19
CA VAL A 18 15.91 -22.24 -13.95
C VAL A 18 15.34 -22.46 -15.34
N ALA A 19 16.20 -22.50 -16.35
CA ALA A 19 15.89 -22.91 -17.71
C ALA A 19 16.87 -24.00 -18.16
N ILE A 20 16.36 -25.18 -18.52
CA ILE A 20 17.19 -26.27 -19.05
C ILE A 20 17.01 -26.33 -20.56
N ALA A 21 18.11 -26.40 -21.30
CA ALA A 21 18.09 -26.55 -22.74
C ALA A 21 19.16 -27.52 -23.24
N CYS A 22 18.82 -28.21 -24.31
CA CYS A 22 19.79 -28.92 -25.14
C CYS A 22 20.33 -27.96 -26.20
N VAL A 23 21.64 -27.75 -26.21
CA VAL A 23 22.35 -26.93 -27.21
C VAL A 23 23.04 -27.84 -28.21
N GLU A 24 22.70 -27.66 -29.49
CA GLU A 24 23.28 -28.36 -30.63
C GLU A 24 23.78 -27.29 -31.63
N ASP A 25 25.11 -27.22 -31.80
CA ASP A 25 25.81 -26.18 -32.56
C ASP A 25 25.40 -24.76 -32.12
N ASP A 26 24.65 -24.01 -32.94
CA ASP A 26 24.16 -22.65 -32.65
C ASP A 26 22.65 -22.60 -32.31
N HIS A 27 22.03 -23.75 -32.00
CA HIS A 27 20.60 -23.82 -31.67
C HIS A 27 20.40 -24.30 -30.23
N ALA A 28 19.50 -23.63 -29.50
CA ALA A 28 19.07 -24.03 -28.16
C ALA A 28 17.62 -24.54 -28.17
N TYR A 29 17.44 -25.78 -27.75
CA TYR A 29 16.14 -26.43 -27.56
C TYR A 29 15.81 -26.50 -26.07
N PHE A 30 14.97 -25.59 -25.59
CA PHE A 30 14.52 -25.59 -24.19
C PHE A 30 13.68 -26.82 -23.87
N LEU A 31 14.07 -27.55 -22.82
CA LEU A 31 13.47 -28.80 -22.38
C LEU A 31 12.50 -28.57 -21.22
N SER A 32 12.89 -27.76 -20.24
CA SER A 32 12.07 -27.49 -19.06
C SER A 32 12.47 -26.19 -18.35
N GLN A 33 11.63 -25.79 -17.40
CA GLN A 33 11.89 -24.71 -16.47
C GLN A 33 11.27 -24.98 -15.10
N HIS A 34 11.81 -24.32 -14.09
CA HIS A 34 11.22 -24.29 -12.77
C HIS A 34 11.57 -22.99 -12.05
N LEU A 35 10.75 -22.61 -11.07
CA LEU A 35 11.06 -21.51 -10.17
C LEU A 35 10.73 -21.90 -8.73
N VAL A 36 11.54 -21.40 -7.80
CA VAL A 36 11.30 -21.52 -6.36
C VAL A 36 11.48 -20.15 -5.69
N LYS A 37 11.04 -20.02 -4.43
CA LYS A 37 11.38 -18.85 -3.62
C LYS A 37 12.89 -18.84 -3.34
N THR A 38 13.53 -17.69 -3.51
CA THR A 38 14.96 -17.53 -3.19
C THR A 38 15.21 -17.84 -1.71
N THR A 39 16.23 -18.63 -1.43
CA THR A 39 16.64 -18.99 -0.07
C THR A 39 17.74 -18.06 0.41
N GLY A 40 17.47 -17.30 1.47
CA GLY A 40 18.38 -16.26 1.96
C GLY A 40 18.37 -15.03 1.03
N ILE A 41 19.45 -14.24 1.09
CA ILE A 41 19.60 -13.01 0.31
C ILE A 41 20.30 -13.32 -1.01
N LYS A 42 19.94 -12.61 -2.10
CA LYS A 42 20.55 -12.75 -3.43
C LYS A 42 22.07 -12.60 -3.35
N GLY A 43 22.81 -13.57 -3.90
CA GLY A 43 24.27 -13.61 -3.94
C GLY A 43 24.95 -14.28 -2.74
N THR A 44 24.20 -14.79 -1.75
CA THR A 44 24.78 -15.49 -0.59
C THR A 44 24.77 -17.02 -0.77
N THR A 45 25.60 -17.71 0.01
CA THR A 45 25.70 -19.20 -0.04
C THR A 45 24.40 -19.91 0.31
N ASP A 46 23.46 -19.25 0.99
CA ASP A 46 22.13 -19.80 1.27
C ASP A 46 21.35 -20.08 -0.03
N ASN A 47 21.65 -19.38 -1.12
CA ASN A 47 20.97 -19.56 -2.41
C ASN A 47 21.19 -20.95 -3.01
N VAL A 48 22.29 -21.65 -2.67
CA VAL A 48 22.61 -23.00 -3.20
C VAL A 48 21.45 -23.97 -2.95
N LYS A 49 20.78 -23.87 -1.78
CA LYS A 49 19.63 -24.72 -1.45
C LYS A 49 18.47 -24.50 -2.42
N GLY A 50 18.11 -23.24 -2.69
CA GLY A 50 17.06 -22.87 -3.64
C GLY A 50 17.40 -23.27 -5.06
N ILE A 51 18.64 -23.02 -5.50
CA ILE A 51 19.12 -23.42 -6.83
C ILE A 51 18.99 -24.93 -7.03
N ARG A 52 19.43 -25.73 -6.06
CA ARG A 52 19.36 -27.19 -6.13
C ARG A 52 17.91 -27.68 -6.22
N LEU A 53 17.01 -27.12 -5.42
CA LEU A 53 15.58 -27.47 -5.47
C LEU A 53 14.98 -27.14 -6.85
N ALA A 54 15.29 -25.97 -7.39
CA ALA A 54 14.81 -25.57 -8.71
C ALA A 54 15.34 -26.47 -9.83
N LEU A 55 16.64 -26.80 -9.79
CA LEU A 55 17.26 -27.74 -10.74
C LEU A 55 16.64 -29.13 -10.64
N GLN A 56 16.44 -29.66 -9.43
CA GLN A 56 15.84 -30.98 -9.20
C GLN A 56 14.43 -31.09 -9.81
N GLU A 57 13.61 -30.06 -9.65
CA GLU A 57 12.27 -30.05 -10.24
C GLU A 57 12.30 -29.80 -11.75
N ALA A 58 13.25 -29.00 -12.25
CA ALA A 58 13.41 -28.79 -13.68
C ALA A 58 13.86 -30.07 -14.42
N VAL A 59 14.82 -30.84 -13.89
CA VAL A 59 15.27 -32.10 -14.52
C VAL A 59 14.18 -33.16 -14.52
N LYS A 60 13.39 -33.27 -13.44
CA LYS A 60 12.22 -34.16 -13.39
C LYS A 60 11.21 -33.86 -14.49
N LYS A 61 10.94 -32.56 -14.74
CA LYS A 61 10.04 -32.14 -15.83
C LYS A 61 10.61 -32.43 -17.22
N ALA A 62 11.93 -32.43 -17.37
CA ALA A 62 12.61 -32.74 -18.63
C ALA A 62 12.86 -34.25 -18.84
N ASP A 63 12.49 -35.10 -17.87
CA ASP A 63 12.77 -36.54 -17.88
C ASP A 63 14.27 -36.87 -18.06
N ILE A 64 15.12 -36.10 -17.36
CA ILE A 64 16.58 -36.30 -17.30
C ILE A 64 17.07 -36.34 -15.85
N GLU A 65 18.31 -36.76 -15.63
CA GLU A 65 18.97 -36.72 -14.33
C GLU A 65 19.87 -35.47 -14.20
N LEU A 66 20.16 -35.06 -12.95
CA LEU A 66 21.07 -33.93 -12.69
C LEU A 66 22.45 -34.12 -13.34
N LYS A 67 22.95 -35.36 -13.35
CA LYS A 67 24.26 -35.71 -13.93
C LYS A 67 24.32 -35.54 -15.45
N ASP A 68 23.17 -35.41 -16.11
CA ASP A 68 23.09 -35.22 -17.56
C ASP A 68 23.30 -33.74 -17.93
N ILE A 69 23.26 -32.82 -16.96
CA ILE A 69 23.60 -31.40 -17.18
C ILE A 69 25.12 -31.28 -17.29
N ASP A 70 25.59 -30.75 -18.43
CA ASP A 70 27.02 -30.55 -18.69
C ASP A 70 27.56 -29.27 -18.03
N LEU A 71 26.75 -28.21 -17.98
CA LEU A 71 27.16 -26.90 -17.48
C LEU A 71 25.98 -26.12 -16.90
N ILE A 72 26.19 -25.55 -15.71
CA ILE A 72 25.27 -24.61 -15.05
C ILE A 72 25.82 -23.20 -15.25
N ARG A 73 24.98 -22.28 -15.69
CA ARG A 73 25.33 -20.85 -15.83
C ARG A 73 24.51 -20.02 -14.87
N LEU A 74 25.18 -19.28 -13.99
CA LEU A 74 24.58 -18.38 -13.01
C LEU A 74 24.68 -16.93 -13.50
N ASN A 75 23.65 -16.12 -13.24
CA ASN A 75 23.78 -14.67 -13.45
C ASN A 75 24.72 -14.04 -12.43
N ASP A 76 25.35 -12.92 -12.82
CA ASP A 76 26.06 -12.05 -11.89
C ASP A 76 25.07 -11.27 -11.01
N ALA A 77 24.59 -11.97 -9.98
CA ALA A 77 23.60 -11.52 -9.02
C ALA A 77 24.18 -10.49 -8.04
N VAL A 78 24.11 -9.21 -8.42
CA VAL A 78 24.38 -8.10 -7.48
C VAL A 78 23.22 -7.97 -6.49
N PRO A 79 23.46 -8.02 -5.17
CA PRO A 79 22.40 -7.79 -4.20
C PRO A 79 21.89 -6.36 -4.28
N VAL A 80 20.59 -6.25 -4.47
CA VAL A 80 19.85 -4.99 -4.41
C VAL A 80 18.92 -5.10 -3.22
N ILE A 81 19.18 -4.31 -2.18
CA ILE A 81 18.37 -4.29 -0.96
C ILE A 81 17.60 -2.98 -0.92
N GLY A 82 16.31 -3.07 -0.66
CA GLY A 82 15.46 -1.92 -0.42
C GLY A 82 14.82 -1.99 0.95
N ASP A 83 14.50 -0.83 1.49
CA ASP A 83 13.76 -0.67 2.74
C ASP A 83 12.74 0.46 2.58
N LEU A 84 11.75 0.45 3.47
CA LEU A 84 10.57 1.30 3.42
C LEU A 84 10.37 2.02 4.76
N ALA A 85 10.03 3.29 4.68
CA ALA A 85 9.58 4.08 5.83
C ALA A 85 8.32 4.85 5.46
N MET A 86 7.54 5.22 6.47
CA MET A 86 6.38 6.08 6.28
C MET A 86 6.20 6.95 7.51
N ASP A 87 6.04 8.25 7.29
CA ASP A 87 5.83 9.23 8.35
C ASP A 87 4.54 10.02 8.13
N LEU A 88 3.85 10.31 9.22
CA LEU A 88 2.76 11.28 9.23
C LEU A 88 3.34 12.69 9.23
N ILE A 89 2.78 13.56 8.39
CA ILE A 89 3.17 14.98 8.32
C ILE A 89 2.08 15.92 8.84
N SER A 90 0.90 15.39 9.12
CA SER A 90 -0.21 16.09 9.78
C SER A 90 -0.81 15.24 10.89
N GLU A 91 -1.37 15.92 11.89
CA GLU A 91 -2.31 15.32 12.83
C GLU A 91 -3.46 16.26 13.13
N THR A 92 -4.61 15.65 13.44
CA THR A 92 -5.78 16.32 13.98
C THR A 92 -5.90 16.03 15.46
N ILE A 93 -6.15 17.08 16.25
CA ILE A 93 -6.32 17.01 17.71
C ILE A 93 -7.65 17.66 18.08
N ILE A 94 -8.42 16.99 18.93
CA ILE A 94 -9.60 17.57 19.60
C ILE A 94 -9.19 17.97 21.01
N THR A 95 -9.35 19.25 21.36
CA THR A 95 -9.16 19.74 22.74
C THR A 95 -10.48 19.75 23.50
N GLU A 96 -10.38 19.55 24.82
CA GLU A 96 -11.48 19.62 25.80
C GLU A 96 -12.72 18.76 25.51
N SER A 97 -12.58 17.66 24.76
CA SER A 97 -13.72 16.79 24.44
C SER A 97 -14.89 17.56 23.79
N SER A 98 -14.57 18.50 22.90
CA SER A 98 -15.53 19.45 22.32
C SER A 98 -16.42 18.89 21.21
N MET A 99 -16.17 17.66 20.75
CA MET A 99 -16.91 17.03 19.65
C MET A 99 -17.04 15.50 19.83
N ILE A 100 -18.19 14.95 19.42
CA ILE A 100 -18.40 13.54 19.13
C ILE A 100 -18.77 13.38 17.66
N GLY A 101 -17.96 12.65 16.90
CA GLY A 101 -18.05 12.54 15.43
C GLY A 101 -17.95 11.12 14.88
N HIS A 102 -18.04 10.08 15.72
CA HIS A 102 -17.79 8.69 15.32
C HIS A 102 -18.86 8.08 14.38
N ASN A 103 -20.01 8.75 14.24
CA ASN A 103 -21.06 8.43 13.28
C ASN A 103 -21.57 6.97 13.36
N PRO A 104 -22.30 6.59 14.43
CA PRO A 104 -22.80 5.23 14.62
C PRO A 104 -23.75 4.79 13.51
N ASP A 105 -23.88 3.47 13.34
CA ASP A 105 -24.71 2.88 12.29
C ASP A 105 -26.21 2.97 12.65
N THR A 106 -26.55 2.93 13.94
CA THR A 106 -27.89 2.84 14.50
C THR A 106 -28.31 4.00 15.44
N PRO A 107 -28.04 5.29 15.14
CA PRO A 107 -28.48 6.40 15.99
C PRO A 107 -30.01 6.45 16.10
N GLY A 108 -30.48 6.86 17.27
CA GLY A 108 -31.90 6.96 17.59
C GLY A 108 -32.54 8.23 17.07
N GLY A 109 -33.61 8.10 16.29
CA GLY A 109 -34.41 9.23 15.82
C GLY A 109 -33.76 10.10 14.76
N ALA A 110 -34.23 11.35 14.66
CA ALA A 110 -33.69 12.38 13.79
C ALA A 110 -34.07 13.77 14.32
N GLY A 111 -33.30 14.78 13.96
CA GLY A 111 -33.52 16.19 14.32
C GLY A 111 -32.29 16.86 14.89
N LEU A 112 -32.44 18.14 15.22
CA LEU A 112 -31.46 18.95 15.94
C LEU A 112 -31.98 19.19 17.36
N GLY A 113 -31.14 18.88 18.35
CA GLY A 113 -31.35 19.21 19.76
C GLY A 113 -30.25 20.15 20.22
N VAL A 114 -30.61 21.19 20.97
CA VAL A 114 -29.67 22.11 21.60
C VAL A 114 -30.06 22.19 23.07
N GLY A 115 -29.08 22.12 23.97
CA GLY A 115 -29.35 22.16 25.40
C GLY A 115 -28.11 21.96 26.25
N THR A 116 -28.27 22.09 27.55
CA THR A 116 -27.19 21.90 28.52
C THR A 116 -27.05 20.42 28.87
N THR A 117 -25.83 19.89 28.82
CA THR A 117 -25.55 18.49 29.15
C THR A 117 -25.82 18.20 30.63
N VAL A 118 -26.52 17.11 30.92
CA VAL A 118 -26.82 16.67 32.29
C VAL A 118 -26.85 15.16 32.38
N LEU A 119 -26.38 14.59 33.49
CA LEU A 119 -26.52 13.15 33.72
C LEU A 119 -27.98 12.75 33.93
N ILE A 120 -28.35 11.59 33.38
CA ILE A 120 -29.73 11.10 33.41
C ILE A 120 -30.31 10.91 34.83
N ASP A 121 -29.48 10.58 35.81
CA ASP A 121 -29.89 10.41 37.20
C ASP A 121 -30.19 11.76 37.89
N GLN A 122 -29.41 12.79 37.54
CA GLN A 122 -29.57 14.17 38.02
C GLN A 122 -30.69 14.95 37.29
N LEU A 123 -31.18 14.44 36.16
CA LEU A 123 -32.12 15.14 35.28
C LEU A 123 -33.36 15.71 35.98
N LEU A 124 -33.96 15.03 36.95
CA LEU A 124 -35.14 15.54 37.66
C LEU A 124 -34.83 16.52 38.80
N ASN A 125 -33.56 16.65 39.16
CA ASN A 125 -33.09 17.50 40.24
C ASN A 125 -32.49 18.82 39.73
N VAL A 126 -32.63 19.11 38.43
CA VAL A 126 -32.16 20.36 37.84
C VAL A 126 -32.92 21.56 38.41
N GLU A 127 -32.18 22.65 38.67
CA GLU A 127 -32.75 23.87 39.25
C GLU A 127 -33.53 24.67 38.20
N GLU A 128 -33.01 24.77 36.97
CA GLU A 128 -33.57 25.61 35.89
C GLU A 128 -34.49 24.83 34.95
N LYS A 129 -35.76 24.65 35.35
CA LYS A 129 -36.73 23.85 34.57
C LYS A 129 -37.10 24.43 33.20
N GLU A 130 -36.87 25.73 32.97
CA GLU A 130 -37.17 26.40 31.71
C GLU A 130 -36.05 26.25 30.65
N GLN A 131 -34.91 25.67 31.05
CA GLN A 131 -33.80 25.41 30.15
C GLN A 131 -33.98 24.09 29.38
N ASP A 132 -33.49 24.05 28.14
CA ASP A 132 -33.37 22.82 27.37
C ASP A 132 -32.14 22.00 27.79
N TYR A 133 -32.31 20.68 27.94
CA TYR A 133 -31.27 19.76 28.36
C TYR A 133 -30.94 18.69 27.31
N ILE A 134 -29.69 18.25 27.30
CA ILE A 134 -29.21 17.05 26.60
C ILE A 134 -28.82 16.02 27.65
N ALA A 135 -29.48 14.86 27.63
CA ALA A 135 -29.22 13.81 28.61
C ALA A 135 -27.97 13.00 28.26
N VAL A 136 -27.03 12.86 29.21
CA VAL A 136 -25.84 12.00 29.11
C VAL A 136 -26.11 10.72 29.88
N ILE A 137 -26.01 9.57 29.20
CA ILE A 137 -26.48 8.27 29.68
C ILE A 137 -25.33 7.25 29.68
N PRO A 138 -24.71 7.01 30.85
CA PRO A 138 -23.75 5.93 31.05
C PRO A 138 -24.33 4.53 30.90
N ASN A 139 -23.47 3.53 30.68
CA ASN A 139 -23.85 2.13 30.52
C ASN A 139 -24.46 1.46 31.78
N LEU A 140 -24.46 2.16 32.92
CA LEU A 140 -25.05 1.67 34.18
C LEU A 140 -26.57 1.56 34.11
N PHE A 141 -27.21 2.31 33.22
CA PHE A 141 -28.66 2.39 33.12
C PHE A 141 -29.22 1.44 32.06
N ASP A 142 -30.39 0.89 32.33
CA ASP A 142 -31.17 0.09 31.38
C ASP A 142 -31.98 1.00 30.45
N TYR A 143 -32.10 0.63 29.18
CA TYR A 143 -32.76 1.47 28.17
C TYR A 143 -34.24 1.74 28.46
N GLU A 144 -34.96 0.80 29.10
CA GLU A 144 -36.36 1.00 29.50
C GLU A 144 -36.48 2.00 30.64
N TRP A 145 -35.58 1.89 31.61
CA TRP A 145 -35.50 2.84 32.72
C TRP A 145 -35.14 4.25 32.20
N VAL A 146 -34.19 4.35 31.28
CA VAL A 146 -33.81 5.62 30.65
C VAL A 146 -35.00 6.25 29.91
N ALA A 147 -35.71 5.47 29.08
CA ALA A 147 -36.89 5.96 28.38
C ALA A 147 -37.99 6.42 29.34
N HIS A 148 -38.23 5.67 30.43
CA HIS A 148 -39.17 6.05 31.48
C HIS A 148 -38.77 7.39 32.13
N ARG A 149 -37.48 7.54 32.49
CA ARG A 149 -36.94 8.75 33.13
C ARG A 149 -37.07 9.98 32.23
N LEU A 150 -36.77 9.85 30.94
CA LEU A 150 -36.91 10.92 29.94
C LEU A 150 -38.39 11.34 29.76
N ASN A 151 -39.30 10.36 29.71
CA ASN A 151 -40.74 10.63 29.66
C ASN A 151 -41.24 11.31 30.94
N GLN A 152 -40.72 10.93 32.10
CA GLN A 152 -41.03 11.55 33.39
C GLN A 152 -40.56 13.01 33.44
N ALA A 153 -39.35 13.30 32.96
CA ALA A 153 -38.82 14.67 32.89
C ALA A 153 -39.78 15.60 32.13
N LYS A 154 -40.29 15.16 30.98
CA LYS A 154 -41.30 15.89 30.21
C LYS A 154 -42.58 16.13 31.02
N SER A 155 -43.05 15.14 31.78
CA SER A 155 -44.28 15.27 32.57
C SER A 155 -44.20 16.30 33.70
N VAL A 156 -42.98 16.57 34.20
CA VAL A 156 -42.71 17.57 35.24
C VAL A 156 -42.22 18.91 34.66
N GLY A 157 -42.34 19.10 33.34
CA GLY A 157 -42.04 20.34 32.64
C GLY A 157 -40.58 20.53 32.23
N ILE A 158 -39.70 19.54 32.43
CA ILE A 158 -38.30 19.64 32.00
C ILE A 158 -38.20 19.31 30.51
N SER A 159 -37.58 20.21 29.74
CA SER A 159 -37.39 20.05 28.30
C SER A 159 -36.09 19.29 28.01
N VAL A 160 -36.21 18.09 27.43
CA VAL A 160 -35.08 17.34 26.88
C VAL A 160 -35.13 17.39 25.36
N THR A 161 -34.06 17.86 24.75
CA THR A 161 -33.98 18.10 23.30
C THR A 161 -33.10 17.07 22.57
N GLY A 162 -32.31 16.29 23.29
CA GLY A 162 -31.50 15.21 22.74
C GLY A 162 -30.84 14.35 23.80
N ALA A 163 -30.14 13.29 23.38
CA ALA A 163 -29.46 12.37 24.30
C ALA A 163 -28.16 11.79 23.73
N ILE A 164 -27.19 11.54 24.61
CA ILE A 164 -25.89 10.94 24.33
C ILE A 164 -25.81 9.65 25.15
N VAL A 165 -25.62 8.50 24.50
CA VAL A 165 -25.73 7.17 25.11
C VAL A 165 -24.44 6.39 24.91
N GLN A 166 -23.97 5.70 25.97
CA GLN A 166 -22.77 4.86 25.88
C GLN A 166 -23.02 3.50 25.20
N LYS A 167 -24.18 2.89 25.45
CA LYS A 167 -24.60 1.61 24.84
C LYS A 167 -25.21 1.83 23.46
N ASP A 168 -25.24 0.77 22.63
CA ASP A 168 -26.01 0.68 21.38
C ASP A 168 -27.52 0.49 21.68
N ASP A 169 -28.10 1.49 22.37
CA ASP A 169 -29.49 1.48 22.81
C ASP A 169 -30.30 2.66 22.21
N GLY A 170 -29.72 3.46 21.31
CA GLY A 170 -30.31 4.71 20.84
C GLY A 170 -31.69 4.51 20.22
N VAL A 171 -31.84 3.52 19.35
CA VAL A 171 -33.14 3.16 18.74
C VAL A 171 -34.13 2.62 19.78
N LEU A 172 -33.66 1.80 20.72
CA LEU A 172 -34.52 1.19 21.75
C LEU A 172 -35.15 2.24 22.67
N ILE A 173 -34.35 3.23 23.08
CA ILE A 173 -34.77 4.37 23.87
C ILE A 173 -35.74 5.22 23.03
N HIS A 174 -35.31 5.64 21.84
CA HIS A 174 -36.08 6.53 20.96
C HIS A 174 -37.51 6.01 20.72
N ASN A 175 -37.66 4.70 20.47
CA ASN A 175 -38.95 4.09 20.18
C ASN A 175 -39.95 4.22 21.34
N ARG A 176 -39.47 4.34 22.57
CA ARG A 176 -40.28 4.40 23.81
C ARG A 176 -40.55 5.84 24.31
N LEU A 177 -40.02 6.86 23.64
CA LEU A 177 -40.25 8.26 24.02
C LEU A 177 -41.58 8.81 23.48
N TYR A 178 -42.29 9.58 24.31
CA TYR A 178 -43.50 10.32 23.95
C TYR A 178 -43.22 11.50 23.02
N LYS A 179 -42.11 12.21 23.24
CA LYS A 179 -41.58 13.23 22.31
C LYS A 179 -40.32 12.66 21.69
N LYS A 180 -40.29 12.59 20.36
CA LYS A 180 -39.11 12.10 19.65
C LYS A 180 -38.00 13.15 19.73
N ILE A 181 -36.79 12.68 20.00
CA ILE A 181 -35.55 13.46 20.08
C ILE A 181 -34.44 12.74 19.31
N PRO A 182 -33.42 13.45 18.82
CA PRO A 182 -32.18 12.87 18.32
C PRO A 182 -31.36 12.24 19.45
N ILE A 183 -30.81 11.05 19.19
CA ILE A 183 -29.98 10.28 20.12
C ILE A 183 -28.74 9.78 19.39
N VAL A 184 -27.56 10.11 19.93
CA VAL A 184 -26.27 9.57 19.50
C VAL A 184 -25.85 8.53 20.53
N ASP A 185 -25.69 7.29 20.10
CA ASP A 185 -25.29 6.14 20.91
C ASP A 185 -23.83 5.73 20.67
N GLU A 186 -23.41 4.59 21.24
CA GLU A 186 -22.06 4.02 21.10
C GLU A 186 -20.90 4.96 21.51
N VAL A 187 -21.16 5.96 22.35
CA VAL A 187 -20.13 6.89 22.82
C VAL A 187 -19.25 6.21 23.87
N ALA A 188 -18.14 5.61 23.41
CA ALA A 188 -17.26 4.77 24.21
C ALA A 188 -16.80 5.41 25.54
N LEU A 189 -16.32 6.65 25.50
CA LEU A 189 -15.82 7.42 26.64
C LEU A 189 -16.85 8.45 27.13
N ILE A 190 -18.05 7.98 27.47
CA ILE A 190 -19.16 8.84 27.94
C ILE A 190 -18.80 9.67 29.18
N ASP A 191 -17.88 9.18 30.01
CA ASP A 191 -17.38 9.80 31.24
C ASP A 191 -16.55 11.06 30.96
N LYS A 192 -16.02 11.20 29.74
CA LYS A 192 -15.28 12.39 29.30
C LYS A 192 -16.18 13.49 28.75
N VAL A 193 -17.48 13.23 28.58
CA VAL A 193 -18.44 14.23 28.08
C VAL A 193 -18.60 15.34 29.12
N PRO A 194 -18.26 16.61 28.79
CA PRO A 194 -18.42 17.71 29.73
C PRO A 194 -19.89 17.90 30.13
N LEU A 195 -20.15 17.89 31.44
CA LEU A 195 -21.47 18.14 32.01
C LEU A 195 -21.69 19.63 32.27
N LEU A 196 -22.94 20.05 32.30
CA LEU A 196 -23.37 21.44 32.53
C LEU A 196 -22.79 22.41 31.49
N LYS A 197 -22.59 21.93 30.27
CA LYS A 197 -22.12 22.72 29.12
C LYS A 197 -23.19 22.76 28.04
N LEU A 198 -23.26 23.88 27.33
CA LEU A 198 -24.14 24.01 26.17
C LEU A 198 -23.64 23.07 25.07
N ALA A 199 -24.51 22.21 24.56
CA ALA A 199 -24.20 21.28 23.50
C ALA A 199 -25.30 21.26 22.44
N ALA A 200 -24.94 20.73 21.29
CA ALA A 200 -25.84 20.54 20.16
C ALA A 200 -25.64 19.14 19.60
N ILE A 201 -26.74 18.46 19.32
CA ILE A 201 -26.80 17.12 18.78
C ILE A 201 -27.65 17.13 17.52
N GLU A 202 -27.14 16.57 16.43
CA GLU A 202 -27.87 16.44 15.18
C GLU A 202 -27.83 14.99 14.72
N VAL A 203 -28.99 14.46 14.37
CA VAL A 203 -29.14 13.14 13.74
C VAL A 203 -29.97 13.31 12.48
N ALA A 204 -29.42 12.93 11.34
CA ALA A 204 -30.09 12.95 10.06
C ALA A 204 -30.93 11.68 9.83
N LEU A 205 -31.93 11.79 8.96
CA LEU A 205 -32.71 10.64 8.49
C LEU A 205 -31.79 9.61 7.82
N PRO A 206 -32.15 8.30 7.83
CA PRO A 206 -31.38 7.28 7.13
C PRO A 206 -31.11 7.65 5.66
N GLY A 207 -29.85 7.55 5.23
CA GLY A 207 -29.40 7.95 3.88
C GLY A 207 -29.13 9.44 3.69
N HIS A 208 -29.38 10.28 4.70
CA HIS A 208 -29.04 11.70 4.71
C HIS A 208 -27.83 11.99 5.61
N VAL A 209 -27.26 13.19 5.45
CA VAL A 209 -26.18 13.73 6.27
C VAL A 209 -26.66 14.93 7.07
N ILE A 210 -26.00 15.20 8.20
CA ILE A 210 -26.24 16.40 9.00
C ILE A 210 -25.94 17.67 8.18
N ARG A 211 -26.59 18.78 8.53
CA ARG A 211 -26.46 20.05 7.78
C ARG A 211 -26.17 21.24 8.66
N THR A 212 -26.53 21.17 9.94
CA THR A 212 -26.34 22.28 10.88
C THR A 212 -24.96 22.22 11.50
N LEU A 213 -24.58 21.09 12.10
CA LEU A 213 -23.30 20.94 12.80
C LEU A 213 -22.10 20.83 11.84
N SER A 214 -22.32 20.37 10.61
CA SER A 214 -21.30 20.36 9.55
C SER A 214 -21.16 21.70 8.81
N ASN A 215 -21.86 22.73 9.26
CA ASN A 215 -21.81 24.07 8.69
C ASN A 215 -21.30 25.05 9.75
N PRO A 216 -20.19 25.79 9.52
CA PRO A 216 -19.68 26.77 10.47
C PRO A 216 -20.74 27.80 10.89
N TYR A 217 -21.59 28.24 9.96
CA TYR A 217 -22.67 29.18 10.27
C TYR A 217 -23.85 28.53 11.02
N GLY A 218 -24.05 27.22 10.84
CA GLY A 218 -25.02 26.47 11.64
C GLY A 218 -24.59 26.40 13.10
N LEU A 219 -23.32 26.05 13.35
CA LEU A 219 -22.73 26.10 14.69
C LEU A 219 -22.73 27.51 15.29
N SER A 220 -22.39 28.53 14.49
CA SER A 220 -22.44 29.94 14.90
C SER A 220 -23.86 30.36 15.32
N THR A 221 -24.88 29.91 14.59
CA THR A 221 -26.29 30.18 14.94
C THR A 221 -26.68 29.48 16.25
N VAL A 222 -26.30 28.22 16.40
CA VAL A 222 -26.65 27.40 17.58
C VAL A 222 -25.97 27.90 18.85
N PHE A 223 -24.69 28.28 18.76
CA PHE A 223 -23.91 28.73 19.92
C PHE A 223 -23.80 30.25 20.06
N GLN A 224 -24.42 31.02 19.17
CA GLN A 224 -24.36 32.49 19.14
C GLN A 224 -22.90 32.98 19.15
N LEU A 225 -22.12 32.51 18.19
CA LEU A 225 -20.68 32.82 18.10
C LEU A 225 -20.46 34.14 17.37
N ASP A 226 -19.40 34.84 17.77
CA ASP A 226 -18.89 35.98 17.00
C ASP A 226 -18.09 35.50 15.75
N PRO A 227 -17.70 36.42 14.84
CA PRO A 227 -16.96 36.05 13.64
C PRO A 227 -15.61 35.35 13.89
N ASP A 228 -14.87 35.75 14.93
CA ASP A 228 -13.56 35.18 15.25
C ASP A 228 -13.71 33.75 15.78
N GLN A 229 -14.68 33.54 16.68
CA GLN A 229 -15.08 32.21 17.16
C GLN A 229 -15.58 31.33 16.02
N THR A 230 -16.32 31.90 15.06
CA THR A 230 -16.83 31.17 13.88
C THR A 230 -15.70 30.69 12.96
N LEU A 231 -14.58 31.42 12.87
CA LEU A 231 -13.39 30.96 12.16
C LEU A 231 -12.74 29.76 12.87
N GLN A 232 -12.64 29.80 14.20
CA GLN A 232 -12.03 28.72 15.00
C GLN A 232 -12.81 27.40 14.88
N ILE A 233 -14.14 27.46 14.93
CA ILE A 233 -15.00 26.26 14.83
C ILE A 233 -15.19 25.75 13.39
N ALA A 234 -14.60 26.39 12.38
CA ALA A 234 -14.74 25.95 10.99
C ALA A 234 -14.16 24.54 10.77
N LEU A 235 -13.07 24.20 11.47
CA LEU A 235 -12.47 22.86 11.44
C LEU A 235 -13.37 21.81 12.11
N VAL A 236 -14.09 22.18 13.18
CA VAL A 236 -15.10 21.33 13.84
C VAL A 236 -16.17 20.95 12.82
N ALA A 237 -16.75 21.93 12.13
CA ALA A 237 -17.76 21.68 11.11
C ALA A 237 -17.24 20.82 9.95
N LYS A 238 -16.02 21.09 9.47
CA LYS A 238 -15.36 20.33 8.40
C LYS A 238 -15.20 18.86 8.76
N ALA A 239 -14.76 18.54 9.99
CA ALA A 239 -14.58 17.16 10.45
C ALA A 239 -15.89 16.37 10.55
N LEU A 240 -17.03 17.05 10.63
CA LEU A 240 -18.36 16.42 10.70
C LEU A 240 -19.05 16.30 9.33
N VAL A 241 -18.41 16.76 8.25
CA VAL A 241 -18.98 16.66 6.90
C VAL A 241 -19.13 15.20 6.48
N GLY A 242 -20.34 14.85 6.02
CA GLY A 242 -20.67 13.50 5.59
C GLY A 242 -21.23 12.59 6.69
N ASN A 243 -21.19 13.03 7.95
CA ASN A 243 -21.76 12.27 9.05
C ASN A 243 -23.30 12.30 9.00
N ARG A 244 -23.90 11.18 9.40
CA ARG A 244 -25.33 11.07 9.70
C ARG A 244 -25.66 11.61 11.08
N SER A 245 -24.74 11.54 12.04
CA SER A 245 -24.95 12.13 13.35
C SER A 245 -23.68 12.68 13.99
N ALA A 246 -23.84 13.70 14.83
CA ALA A 246 -22.76 14.33 15.57
C ALA A 246 -23.24 15.03 16.84
N VAL A 247 -22.30 15.28 17.75
CA VAL A 247 -22.48 16.17 18.91
C VAL A 247 -21.36 17.18 18.93
N VAL A 248 -21.68 18.46 19.18
CA VAL A 248 -20.70 19.51 19.46
C VAL A 248 -21.00 20.10 20.82
N ILE A 249 -19.97 20.29 21.64
CA ILE A 249 -20.07 20.77 23.02
C ILE A 249 -19.27 22.06 23.12
N ARG A 250 -19.92 23.14 23.55
CA ARG A 250 -19.28 24.43 23.75
C ARG A 250 -18.46 24.41 25.04
N THR A 251 -17.14 24.34 24.89
CA THR A 251 -16.18 24.48 25.98
C THR A 251 -15.33 25.74 25.79
N PRO A 252 -14.70 26.29 26.86
CA PRO A 252 -13.97 27.55 26.78
C PRO A 252 -12.76 27.56 25.84
N GLN A 253 -12.09 26.42 25.64
CA GLN A 253 -10.89 26.27 24.79
C GLN A 253 -11.00 25.05 23.85
N GLY A 254 -12.22 24.56 23.61
CA GLY A 254 -12.48 23.40 22.77
C GLY A 254 -12.37 23.73 21.29
N GLU A 255 -11.35 23.19 20.64
CA GLU A 255 -11.07 23.39 19.23
C GLU A 255 -10.66 22.07 18.57
N VAL A 256 -10.86 21.99 17.26
CA VAL A 256 -10.24 20.98 16.42
C VAL A 256 -9.09 21.64 15.69
N VAL A 257 -7.88 21.16 15.95
CA VAL A 257 -6.65 21.73 15.39
C VAL A 257 -6.01 20.70 14.47
N GLU A 258 -5.90 21.06 13.18
CA GLU A 258 -5.00 20.38 12.25
C GLU A 258 -3.62 21.04 12.36
N ARG A 259 -2.59 20.27 12.73
CA ARG A 259 -1.21 20.76 12.80
C ARG A 259 -0.27 19.88 12.00
N LYS A 260 0.82 20.47 11.52
CA LYS A 260 1.91 19.73 10.87
C LYS A 260 2.77 19.06 11.93
N ILE A 261 3.08 17.79 11.76
CA ILE A 261 4.03 17.05 12.60
C ILE A 261 5.40 17.08 11.93
N GLU A 262 6.44 17.45 12.67
CA GLU A 262 7.81 17.38 12.14
C GLU A 262 8.22 15.92 11.87
N ALA A 263 8.39 15.60 10.59
CA ALA A 263 8.72 14.24 10.11
C ALA A 263 10.22 14.10 9.75
N GLY A 264 11.02 15.11 10.11
CA GLY A 264 12.46 15.12 9.88
C GLY A 264 12.89 15.55 8.47
N ARG A 265 14.21 15.52 8.28
CA ARG A 265 14.88 15.93 7.04
C ARG A 265 15.91 14.91 6.58
N PHE A 266 16.28 15.01 5.31
CA PHE A 266 17.42 14.29 4.77
C PHE A 266 18.13 15.12 3.69
N MET A 267 19.38 14.78 3.47
CA MET A 267 20.26 15.40 2.49
C MET A 267 20.45 14.48 1.31
N LEU A 268 20.12 14.98 0.12
CA LEU A 268 20.47 14.36 -1.14
C LEU A 268 21.86 14.82 -1.55
N ILE A 269 22.74 13.87 -1.90
CA ILE A 269 24.11 14.14 -2.32
C ILE A 269 24.25 13.67 -3.77
N GLY A 270 24.44 14.61 -4.70
CA GLY A 270 24.65 14.32 -6.11
C GLY A 270 26.10 14.45 -6.56
N THR A 271 26.32 14.26 -7.87
CA THR A 271 27.61 14.54 -8.53
C THR A 271 28.12 15.95 -8.24
N ASN A 272 29.45 16.10 -8.27
CA ASN A 272 30.16 17.34 -7.89
C ASN A 272 29.89 17.80 -6.45
N ASN A 273 29.54 16.87 -5.56
CA ASN A 273 29.21 17.13 -4.16
C ASN A 273 28.09 18.17 -3.98
N ARG A 274 27.17 18.25 -4.94
CA ARG A 274 25.97 19.08 -4.81
C ARG A 274 25.06 18.49 -3.74
N GLN A 275 24.75 19.27 -2.73
CA GLN A 275 23.91 18.86 -1.61
C GLN A 275 22.59 19.61 -1.63
N LEU A 276 21.48 18.89 -1.50
CA LEU A 276 20.14 19.47 -1.42
C LEU A 276 19.45 18.94 -0.16
N GLU A 277 19.07 19.84 0.74
CA GLU A 277 18.26 19.50 1.91
C GLU A 277 16.77 19.38 1.53
N VAL A 278 16.15 18.33 2.06
CA VAL A 278 14.76 17.99 1.81
C VAL A 278 14.07 17.74 3.15
N SER A 279 12.90 18.34 3.36
CA SER A 279 12.03 18.03 4.48
C SER A 279 10.95 17.06 4.04
N ILE A 280 10.64 16.06 4.87
CA ILE A 280 9.53 15.14 4.64
C ILE A 280 8.19 15.89 4.61
N ASN A 281 8.08 16.95 5.39
CA ASN A 281 6.91 17.83 5.46
C ASN A 281 6.59 18.58 4.16
N ASP A 282 7.53 18.62 3.20
CA ASP A 282 7.31 19.24 1.89
C ASP A 282 6.41 18.38 0.97
N GLY A 283 6.16 17.11 1.32
CA GLY A 283 5.41 16.15 0.51
C GLY A 283 6.23 15.51 -0.61
N ALA A 284 5.74 14.37 -1.11
CA ALA A 284 6.46 13.53 -2.08
C ALA A 284 6.77 14.25 -3.39
N GLU A 285 5.85 15.04 -3.92
CA GLU A 285 6.08 15.78 -5.18
C GLU A 285 7.28 16.74 -5.07
N SER A 286 7.38 17.47 -3.96
CA SER A 286 8.49 18.39 -3.71
C SER A 286 9.81 17.65 -3.53
N ILE A 287 9.79 16.54 -2.79
CA ILE A 287 10.94 15.65 -2.61
C ILE A 287 11.46 15.17 -3.97
N MET A 288 10.59 14.63 -4.81
CA MET A 288 10.96 14.08 -6.12
C MET A 288 11.43 15.17 -7.09
N LYS A 289 10.84 16.38 -7.06
CA LYS A 289 11.33 17.53 -7.85
C LYS A 289 12.72 17.99 -7.42
N LYS A 290 13.06 17.95 -6.12
CA LYS A 290 14.42 18.26 -5.64
C LYS A 290 15.40 17.17 -6.08
N TYR A 291 14.98 15.91 -6.01
CA TYR A 291 15.75 14.77 -6.50
C TYR A 291 16.09 14.90 -8.00
N GLU A 292 15.12 15.25 -8.84
CA GLU A 292 15.31 15.41 -10.30
C GLU A 292 16.26 16.54 -10.70
N LYS A 293 16.54 17.49 -9.79
CA LYS A 293 17.53 18.56 -10.04
C LYS A 293 18.97 18.06 -9.96
N LEU A 294 19.19 16.87 -9.42
CA LEU A 294 20.50 16.21 -9.41
C LEU A 294 20.68 15.47 -10.74
N GLU A 295 21.89 15.55 -11.31
CA GLU A 295 22.23 14.77 -12.51
C GLU A 295 22.25 13.27 -12.15
N THR A 296 23.02 12.93 -11.12
CA THR A 296 23.11 11.57 -10.57
C THR A 296 23.15 11.64 -9.05
N LEU A 297 22.32 10.84 -8.38
CA LEU A 297 22.39 10.64 -6.93
C LEU A 297 23.60 9.78 -6.60
N ILE A 298 24.43 10.24 -5.66
CA ILE A 298 25.57 9.49 -5.12
C ILE A 298 25.20 8.87 -3.79
N ASP A 299 24.54 9.63 -2.91
CA ASP A 299 24.21 9.17 -1.56
C ASP A 299 23.04 9.95 -0.93
N VAL A 300 22.46 9.40 0.13
CA VAL A 300 21.40 10.04 0.94
C VAL A 300 21.69 9.90 2.42
N LYS A 301 21.66 11.02 3.16
CA LYS A 301 21.86 11.04 4.61
C LYS A 301 20.63 11.54 5.32
N GLY A 302 20.00 10.69 6.13
CA GLY A 302 18.86 11.06 6.95
C GLY A 302 19.24 11.65 8.30
N GLU A 303 18.33 12.44 8.86
CA GLU A 303 18.43 12.97 10.21
C GLU A 303 18.32 11.87 11.27
N THR A 304 19.23 11.88 12.23
CA THR A 304 19.26 10.90 13.33
C THR A 304 18.02 11.01 14.21
N GLY A 305 17.43 9.86 14.57
CA GLY A 305 16.25 9.80 15.44
C GLY A 305 14.90 9.89 14.71
N THR A 306 14.92 10.03 13.39
CA THR A 306 13.71 9.99 12.53
C THR A 306 13.52 8.59 11.94
N ASN A 307 12.29 8.23 11.55
CA ASN A 307 12.02 6.93 10.91
C ASN A 307 12.80 6.79 9.59
N VAL A 308 12.83 7.85 8.79
CA VAL A 308 13.60 7.90 7.53
C VAL A 308 15.11 7.78 7.75
N GLY A 309 15.65 8.47 8.75
CA GLY A 309 17.06 8.32 9.13
C GLY A 309 17.39 6.92 9.64
N GLY A 310 16.47 6.31 10.39
CA GLY A 310 16.53 4.91 10.81
C GLY A 310 16.61 3.96 9.62
N MET A 311 15.71 4.11 8.64
CA MET A 311 15.67 3.31 7.40
C MET A 311 16.99 3.40 6.62
N PHE A 312 17.52 4.60 6.36
CA PHE A 312 18.76 4.76 5.61
C PHE A 312 19.97 4.14 6.33
N ASN A 313 20.06 4.29 7.66
CA ASN A 313 21.16 3.73 8.43
C ASN A 313 21.03 2.21 8.62
N GLY A 314 19.80 1.70 8.78
CA GLY A 314 19.48 0.28 8.87
C GLY A 314 19.93 -0.46 7.61
N LEU A 315 19.55 0.04 6.43
CA LEU A 315 20.01 -0.52 5.16
C LEU A 315 21.53 -0.59 5.02
N ARG A 316 22.24 0.47 5.41
CA ARG A 316 23.71 0.48 5.38
C ARG A 316 24.29 -0.56 6.32
N HIS A 317 23.70 -0.71 7.51
CA HIS A 317 24.16 -1.67 8.49
C HIS A 317 23.94 -3.11 8.02
N ASP A 318 22.75 -3.41 7.51
CA ASP A 318 22.39 -4.75 7.02
C ASP A 318 23.30 -5.16 5.87
N LEU A 319 23.48 -4.28 4.88
CA LEU A 319 24.35 -4.57 3.76
C LEU A 319 25.83 -4.66 4.19
N ALA A 320 26.29 -3.83 5.13
CA ALA A 320 27.67 -3.91 5.67
C ALA A 320 27.97 -5.25 6.32
N GLN A 321 27.03 -5.75 7.14
CA GLN A 321 27.16 -7.07 7.76
C GLN A 321 27.25 -8.19 6.71
N LEU A 322 26.46 -8.09 5.64
CA LEU A 322 26.40 -9.10 4.58
C LEU A 322 27.65 -9.10 3.70
N THR A 323 28.16 -7.92 3.35
CA THR A 323 29.31 -7.78 2.46
C THR A 323 30.65 -7.79 3.20
N GLY A 324 30.63 -7.72 4.53
CA GLY A 324 31.83 -7.53 5.36
C GLY A 324 32.52 -6.19 5.10
N GLN A 325 31.75 -5.18 4.65
CA GLN A 325 32.24 -3.83 4.35
C GLN A 325 31.95 -2.87 5.51
N SER A 326 32.55 -1.69 5.49
CA SER A 326 32.18 -0.65 6.44
C SER A 326 30.83 -0.03 6.05
N PRO A 327 29.90 0.22 6.99
CA PRO A 327 28.65 0.96 6.70
C PRO A 327 28.86 2.34 6.06
N LEU A 328 30.04 2.94 6.27
CA LEU A 328 30.42 4.24 5.70
C LEU A 328 30.75 4.17 4.20
N GLU A 329 31.04 2.98 3.67
CA GLU A 329 31.37 2.75 2.26
C GLU A 329 30.12 2.44 1.42
N ILE A 330 29.00 2.17 2.08
CA ILE A 330 27.73 1.81 1.42
C ILE A 330 26.91 3.08 1.22
N THR A 331 26.52 3.37 -0.01
CA THR A 331 25.71 4.54 -0.35
C THR A 331 24.30 4.17 -0.80
N ILE A 332 23.35 5.07 -0.53
CA ILE A 332 21.98 4.96 -1.05
C ILE A 332 21.97 5.41 -2.51
N SER A 333 21.64 4.49 -3.40
CA SER A 333 21.71 4.67 -4.86
C SER A 333 20.45 5.28 -5.47
N ASP A 334 19.28 5.04 -4.86
CA ASP A 334 18.00 5.59 -5.33
C ASP A 334 16.99 5.71 -4.19
N LEU A 335 15.97 6.56 -4.39
CA LEU A 335 14.81 6.64 -3.52
C LEU A 335 13.54 6.95 -4.34
N LEU A 336 12.38 6.62 -3.76
CA LEU A 336 11.06 7.03 -4.24
C LEU A 336 10.23 7.54 -3.06
N ALA A 337 9.65 8.74 -3.20
CA ALA A 337 8.66 9.28 -2.27
C ALA A 337 7.25 9.19 -2.88
N VAL A 338 6.26 8.83 -2.05
CA VAL A 338 4.84 8.79 -2.43
C VAL A 338 4.00 9.33 -1.28
N ASP A 339 3.12 10.29 -1.56
CA ASP A 339 2.15 10.78 -0.58
C ASP A 339 1.12 9.69 -0.28
N ALA A 340 0.74 9.54 0.98
CA ALA A 340 -0.24 8.59 1.47
C ALA A 340 -1.29 9.30 2.34
N VAL A 341 -2.48 8.70 2.45
CA VAL A 341 -3.56 9.22 3.31
C VAL A 341 -4.00 8.14 4.29
N ILE A 342 -3.68 8.34 5.56
CA ILE A 342 -3.72 7.28 6.59
C ILE A 342 -4.84 7.58 7.58
N PRO A 343 -5.84 6.69 7.73
CA PRO A 343 -6.85 6.83 8.77
C PRO A 343 -6.20 6.65 10.15
N THR A 344 -6.23 7.70 10.96
CA THR A 344 -5.60 7.76 12.28
C THR A 344 -6.62 8.15 13.34
N SER A 345 -6.56 7.54 14.52
CA SER A 345 -7.39 7.94 15.65
C SER A 345 -7.05 9.36 16.08
N ILE A 346 -8.07 10.20 16.23
CA ILE A 346 -7.89 11.59 16.64
C ILE A 346 -7.52 11.64 18.13
N SER A 347 -6.43 12.34 18.46
CA SER A 347 -6.05 12.57 19.85
C SER A 347 -7.12 13.40 20.56
N GLY A 348 -7.62 12.92 21.70
CA GLY A 348 -8.72 13.56 22.43
C GLY A 348 -10.12 13.11 22.00
N SER A 349 -10.23 12.15 21.07
CA SER A 349 -11.49 11.49 20.69
C SER A 349 -12.23 10.88 21.89
N MET A 350 -13.56 10.92 21.82
CA MET A 350 -14.46 10.33 22.84
C MET A 350 -15.09 9.03 22.39
N ALA A 351 -15.25 8.81 21.08
CA ALA A 351 -15.96 7.66 20.55
C ALA A 351 -15.17 6.95 19.43
N GLY A 352 -13.85 7.13 19.41
CA GLY A 352 -12.97 6.47 18.44
C GLY A 352 -12.97 7.13 17.06
N GLU A 353 -13.18 8.45 17.01
CA GLU A 353 -13.15 9.22 15.77
C GLU A 353 -11.82 9.04 15.00
N LEU A 354 -11.94 8.93 13.68
CA LEU A 354 -10.81 8.80 12.75
C LEU A 354 -10.69 10.06 11.88
N SER A 355 -9.46 10.48 11.65
CA SER A 355 -9.10 11.50 10.66
C SER A 355 -8.25 10.89 9.56
N MET A 356 -8.39 11.41 8.34
CA MET A 356 -7.55 11.03 7.21
C MET A 356 -6.31 11.92 7.20
N GLU A 357 -5.22 11.44 7.80
CA GLU A 357 -3.98 12.21 7.94
C GLU A 357 -3.07 12.05 6.74
N SER A 358 -2.36 13.12 6.40
CA SER A 358 -1.36 13.10 5.33
C SER A 358 -0.07 12.46 5.83
N GLY A 359 0.49 11.57 5.02
CA GLY A 359 1.79 10.97 5.26
C GLY A 359 2.63 10.89 4.00
N VAL A 360 3.91 10.62 4.17
CA VAL A 360 4.86 10.39 3.08
C VAL A 360 5.50 9.02 3.28
N ALA A 361 5.30 8.15 2.31
CA ALA A 361 5.99 6.87 2.20
C ALA A 361 7.28 7.05 1.38
N LEU A 362 8.37 6.50 1.90
CA LEU A 362 9.67 6.47 1.24
C LEU A 362 10.12 5.04 1.01
N ALA A 363 10.62 4.78 -0.19
CA ALA A 363 11.42 3.61 -0.50
C ALA A 363 12.85 4.05 -0.78
N SER A 364 13.81 3.25 -0.35
CA SER A 364 15.23 3.49 -0.63
C SER A 364 15.90 2.22 -1.13
N MET A 365 16.99 2.38 -1.87
CA MET A 365 17.74 1.27 -2.46
C MET A 365 19.24 1.47 -2.27
N VAL A 366 19.90 0.42 -1.81
CA VAL A 366 21.37 0.29 -1.82
C VAL A 366 21.81 -0.72 -2.85
N LYS A 367 22.95 -0.44 -3.48
CA LYS A 367 23.66 -1.34 -4.39
C LYS A 367 25.11 -1.46 -3.93
N THR A 368 25.65 -2.68 -3.94
CA THR A 368 27.08 -2.93 -3.68
C THR A 368 27.76 -3.40 -4.96
N ASP A 369 29.02 -3.01 -5.15
CA ASP A 369 29.82 -3.47 -6.29
C ASP A 369 30.46 -4.85 -6.05
N LYS A 370 30.28 -5.44 -4.86
CA LYS A 370 31.07 -6.60 -4.41
C LYS A 370 30.27 -7.57 -3.53
N VAL A 371 29.50 -8.46 -4.15
CA VAL A 371 29.29 -9.79 -3.57
C VAL A 371 29.73 -10.83 -4.59
N PRO A 372 30.75 -11.64 -4.30
CA PRO A 372 31.21 -12.60 -5.28
C PRO A 372 30.21 -13.76 -5.35
N VAL A 373 29.29 -13.73 -6.33
CA VAL A 373 28.50 -14.91 -6.74
C VAL A 373 29.40 -16.10 -7.03
N GLN A 374 30.68 -15.86 -7.30
CA GLN A 374 31.73 -16.87 -7.37
C GLN A 374 31.75 -17.80 -6.14
N LYS A 375 31.46 -17.30 -4.92
CA LYS A 375 31.36 -18.18 -3.73
C LYS A 375 30.18 -19.14 -3.83
N VAL A 376 29.04 -18.68 -4.36
CA VAL A 376 27.86 -19.51 -4.61
C VAL A 376 28.17 -20.53 -5.71
N ALA A 377 28.81 -20.10 -6.79
CA ALA A 377 29.21 -20.94 -7.91
C ALA A 377 30.16 -22.07 -7.47
N SER A 378 31.24 -21.75 -6.76
CA SER A 378 32.20 -22.75 -6.27
C SER A 378 31.59 -23.75 -5.28
N LEU A 379 30.68 -23.29 -4.42
CA LEU A 379 29.98 -24.18 -3.49
C LEU A 379 29.01 -25.10 -4.25
N LEU A 380 28.26 -24.56 -5.20
CA LEU A 380 27.33 -25.32 -6.04
C LEU A 380 28.06 -26.37 -6.88
N GLU A 381 29.18 -26.01 -7.51
CA GLU A 381 30.03 -26.92 -8.28
C GLU A 381 30.54 -28.08 -7.42
N LYS A 382 31.02 -27.78 -6.21
CA LYS A 382 31.49 -28.79 -5.24
C LYS A 382 30.38 -29.74 -4.80
N GLU A 383 29.17 -29.24 -4.57
CA GLU A 383 28.05 -30.07 -4.11
C GLU A 383 27.41 -30.91 -5.22
N MET A 384 27.36 -30.38 -6.45
CA MET A 384 26.65 -31.00 -7.57
C MET A 384 27.56 -31.87 -8.45
N GLY A 385 28.87 -31.61 -8.44
CA GLY A 385 29.82 -32.29 -9.34
C GLY A 385 29.63 -31.93 -10.81
N ILE A 386 29.04 -30.78 -11.10
CA ILE A 386 28.75 -30.24 -12.44
C ILE A 386 29.48 -28.90 -12.57
N GLU A 387 30.06 -28.62 -13.74
CA GLU A 387 30.74 -27.34 -13.99
C GLU A 387 29.77 -26.17 -13.82
N VAL A 388 30.21 -25.11 -13.12
CA VAL A 388 29.41 -23.90 -12.88
C VAL A 388 30.16 -22.66 -13.36
N GLU A 389 29.56 -21.93 -14.30
CA GLU A 389 30.07 -20.66 -14.81
C GLU A 389 29.21 -19.50 -14.29
N VAL A 390 29.83 -18.42 -13.85
CA VAL A 390 29.12 -17.14 -13.65
C VAL A 390 29.17 -16.38 -14.98
N GLY A 391 28.03 -16.24 -15.64
CA GLY A 391 27.94 -15.73 -17.00
C GLY A 391 26.97 -14.56 -17.14
N GLY A 392 27.41 -13.50 -17.83
CA GLY A 392 26.56 -12.42 -18.35
C GLY A 392 26.10 -11.38 -17.32
N VAL A 393 25.98 -10.13 -17.77
CA VAL A 393 25.35 -9.06 -16.99
C VAL A 393 23.83 -9.32 -16.95
N GLU A 394 23.21 -9.28 -15.77
CA GLU A 394 21.78 -9.60 -15.57
C GLU A 394 20.87 -8.87 -16.57
N ALA A 395 21.11 -7.57 -16.77
CA ALA A 395 20.40 -6.75 -17.75
C ALA A 395 20.51 -7.27 -19.20
N GLU A 396 21.69 -7.75 -19.61
CA GLU A 396 21.89 -8.34 -20.94
C GLU A 396 21.12 -9.65 -21.08
N MET A 397 21.22 -10.52 -20.08
CA MET A 397 20.54 -11.82 -20.08
C MET A 397 19.03 -11.63 -20.10
N ALA A 398 18.50 -10.71 -19.30
CA ALA A 398 17.08 -10.38 -19.29
C ALA A 398 16.59 -9.89 -20.67
N ILE A 399 17.35 -9.04 -21.36
CA ILE A 399 16.99 -8.57 -22.71
C ILE A 399 17.04 -9.71 -23.74
N ARG A 400 18.07 -10.57 -23.70
CA ARG A 400 18.18 -11.74 -24.58
C ARG A 400 16.98 -12.67 -24.41
N GLY A 401 16.56 -12.91 -23.17
CA GLY A 401 15.33 -13.64 -22.87
C GLY A 401 14.10 -12.90 -23.40
N ALA A 402 13.97 -11.61 -23.13
CA ALA A 402 12.82 -10.80 -23.55
C ALA A 402 12.61 -10.80 -25.07
N LEU A 403 13.69 -10.81 -25.86
CA LEU A 403 13.65 -10.89 -27.33
C LEU A 403 13.04 -12.19 -27.86
N THR A 404 12.93 -13.23 -27.03
CA THR A 404 12.18 -14.45 -27.39
C THR A 404 10.66 -14.28 -27.28
N THR A 405 10.19 -13.11 -26.80
CA THR A 405 8.76 -12.78 -26.81
C THR A 405 8.31 -12.50 -28.24
N PRO A 406 7.26 -13.18 -28.73
CA PRO A 406 6.75 -12.97 -30.09
C PRO A 406 6.39 -11.50 -30.36
N GLY A 407 6.81 -10.99 -31.52
CA GLY A 407 6.52 -9.63 -31.96
C GLY A 407 7.48 -8.55 -31.42
N THR A 408 8.52 -8.93 -30.68
CA THR A 408 9.55 -7.99 -30.19
C THR A 408 10.76 -7.93 -31.11
N ARG A 409 11.49 -6.80 -31.08
CA ARG A 409 12.78 -6.62 -31.76
C ARG A 409 13.57 -5.49 -31.11
N LYS A 410 14.85 -5.38 -31.45
CA LYS A 410 15.68 -4.21 -31.11
C LYS A 410 15.20 -2.98 -31.91
N PRO A 411 15.29 -1.75 -31.35
CA PRO A 411 15.63 -1.44 -29.97
C PRO A 411 14.49 -1.81 -29.01
N ILE A 412 14.85 -2.35 -27.85
CA ILE A 412 13.91 -2.87 -26.83
C ILE A 412 14.29 -2.35 -25.46
N VAL A 413 13.28 -2.08 -24.62
CA VAL A 413 13.46 -1.83 -23.19
C VAL A 413 12.74 -2.91 -22.40
N ILE A 414 13.40 -3.43 -21.38
CA ILE A 414 12.76 -4.26 -20.38
C ILE A 414 12.48 -3.44 -19.13
N LEU A 415 11.35 -3.69 -18.49
CA LEU A 415 11.00 -3.22 -17.15
C LEU A 415 10.81 -4.44 -16.26
N ASP A 416 11.78 -4.71 -15.39
CA ASP A 416 11.67 -5.75 -14.36
C ASP A 416 11.03 -5.16 -13.11
N MET A 417 9.83 -5.65 -12.80
CA MET A 417 9.01 -5.16 -11.71
C MET A 417 9.03 -6.18 -10.56
N GLY A 418 9.99 -6.01 -9.66
CA GLY A 418 10.20 -6.87 -8.50
C GLY A 418 9.36 -6.52 -7.27
N GLY A 419 9.78 -7.04 -6.12
CA GLY A 419 9.25 -6.68 -4.79
C GLY A 419 9.86 -5.39 -4.25
N GLY A 420 11.20 -5.32 -4.17
CA GLY A 420 11.92 -4.16 -3.61
C GLY A 420 12.33 -3.09 -4.63
N SER A 421 12.51 -3.46 -5.90
CA SER A 421 13.03 -2.58 -6.94
C SER A 421 12.24 -2.66 -8.25
N THR A 422 12.29 -1.55 -9.00
CA THR A 422 11.88 -1.51 -10.40
C THR A 422 13.13 -1.26 -11.23
N ASP A 423 13.53 -2.24 -12.02
CA ASP A 423 14.74 -2.20 -12.82
C ASP A 423 14.39 -2.04 -14.29
N ALA A 424 15.23 -1.32 -15.03
CA ALA A 424 15.05 -1.12 -16.46
C ALA A 424 16.35 -1.34 -17.19
N ALA A 425 16.27 -1.93 -18.39
CA ALA A 425 17.41 -2.02 -19.28
C ALA A 425 16.99 -1.81 -20.73
N MET A 426 17.68 -0.92 -21.43
CA MET A 426 17.51 -0.65 -22.85
C MET A 426 18.64 -1.32 -23.64
N MET A 427 18.31 -1.98 -24.74
CA MET A 427 19.27 -2.37 -25.77
C MET A 427 18.97 -1.62 -27.06
N ASN A 428 19.98 -0.93 -27.60
CA ASN A 428 19.87 -0.26 -28.88
C ASN A 428 20.07 -1.24 -30.06
N GLU A 429 19.93 -0.76 -31.31
CA GLU A 429 20.12 -1.58 -32.51
C GLU A 429 21.54 -2.17 -32.62
N SER A 430 22.55 -1.47 -32.10
CA SER A 430 23.94 -1.91 -32.08
C SER A 430 24.25 -2.93 -30.98
N GLY A 431 23.29 -3.25 -30.11
CA GLY A 431 23.48 -4.16 -28.98
C GLY A 431 24.06 -3.53 -27.71
N ASN A 432 24.27 -2.21 -27.67
CA ASN A 432 24.72 -1.52 -26.44
C ASN A 432 23.58 -1.47 -25.42
N ILE A 433 23.93 -1.69 -24.15
CA ILE A 433 22.97 -1.76 -23.06
C ILE A 433 23.15 -0.59 -22.10
N ILE A 434 22.03 0.00 -21.68
CA ILE A 434 21.96 0.99 -20.60
C ILE A 434 20.94 0.48 -19.59
N SER A 435 21.32 0.37 -18.33
CA SER A 435 20.44 -0.10 -17.26
C SER A 435 20.28 0.92 -16.13
N SER A 436 19.16 0.83 -15.43
CA SER A 436 18.86 1.63 -14.24
C SER A 436 18.12 0.78 -13.22
N HIS A 437 18.33 1.08 -11.94
CA HIS A 437 17.67 0.43 -10.81
C HIS A 437 16.99 1.51 -9.98
N LEU A 438 15.70 1.36 -9.71
CA LEU A 438 14.91 2.32 -8.93
C LEU A 438 14.33 1.70 -7.68
N ALA A 439 14.34 2.46 -6.59
CA ALA A 439 13.70 2.08 -5.34
C ALA A 439 12.17 2.12 -5.47
N GLY A 440 11.49 1.23 -4.75
CA GLY A 440 10.04 1.18 -4.69
C GLY A 440 9.45 0.28 -5.78
N ALA A 441 8.90 -0.85 -5.35
CA ALA A 441 8.12 -1.72 -6.22
C ALA A 441 6.97 -2.36 -5.43
N GLY A 442 6.79 -3.68 -5.55
CA GLY A 442 5.67 -4.39 -4.96
C GLY A 442 5.51 -4.20 -3.45
N ASP A 443 6.60 -4.11 -2.68
CA ASP A 443 6.55 -3.97 -1.22
C ASP A 443 6.04 -2.60 -0.79
N MET A 444 6.38 -1.54 -1.54
CA MET A 444 5.87 -0.20 -1.28
C MET A 444 4.36 -0.11 -1.55
N VAL A 445 3.88 -0.77 -2.61
CA VAL A 445 2.44 -0.88 -2.88
C VAL A 445 1.72 -1.57 -1.73
N THR A 446 2.28 -2.66 -1.21
CA THR A 446 1.72 -3.40 -0.07
C THR A 446 1.69 -2.55 1.19
N MET A 447 2.76 -1.78 1.46
CA MET A 447 2.79 -0.84 2.58
C MET A 447 1.70 0.22 2.46
N LEU A 448 1.55 0.85 1.30
CA LEU A 448 0.50 1.85 1.05
C LEU A 448 -0.90 1.26 1.28
N ILE A 449 -1.18 0.07 0.75
CA ILE A 449 -2.48 -0.61 0.95
C ILE A 449 -2.71 -0.91 2.44
N ASN A 450 -1.70 -1.45 3.13
CA ASN A 450 -1.81 -1.79 4.55
C ASN A 450 -2.11 -0.56 5.41
N SER A 451 -1.46 0.56 5.11
CA SER A 451 -1.56 1.80 5.86
C SER A 451 -2.86 2.56 5.57
N GLU A 452 -3.20 2.77 4.30
CA GLU A 452 -4.39 3.55 3.90
C GLU A 452 -5.70 2.83 4.23
N LEU A 453 -5.68 1.50 4.39
CA LEU A 453 -6.81 0.71 4.87
C LEU A 453 -6.75 0.37 6.37
N ALA A 454 -5.69 0.81 7.08
CA ALA A 454 -5.42 0.48 8.48
C ALA A 454 -5.55 -1.01 8.82
N LEU A 455 -5.06 -1.90 7.95
CA LEU A 455 -5.23 -3.35 8.11
C LEU A 455 -4.39 -3.93 9.25
N ARG A 456 -3.19 -3.37 9.49
CA ARG A 456 -2.18 -3.91 10.42
C ARG A 456 -1.83 -5.36 10.12
N ASP A 457 -1.97 -5.76 8.86
CA ASP A 457 -1.74 -7.12 8.35
C ASP A 457 -1.13 -7.01 6.94
N LYS A 458 0.19 -7.21 6.87
CA LYS A 458 0.95 -7.13 5.63
C LYS A 458 0.58 -8.25 4.66
N GLU A 459 0.24 -9.44 5.16
CA GLU A 459 -0.15 -10.57 4.30
C GLU A 459 -1.50 -10.32 3.66
N LEU A 460 -2.46 -9.79 4.45
CA LEU A 460 -3.76 -9.39 3.92
C LEU A 460 -3.63 -8.27 2.87
N ALA A 461 -2.78 -7.27 3.13
CA ALA A 461 -2.49 -6.21 2.16
C ALA A 461 -1.86 -6.76 0.86
N GLU A 462 -0.96 -7.74 0.96
CA GLU A 462 -0.34 -8.41 -0.18
C GLU A 462 -1.39 -9.18 -1.00
N LYS A 463 -2.36 -9.82 -0.33
CA LYS A 463 -3.48 -10.47 -0.98
C LYS A 463 -4.40 -9.47 -1.68
N ILE A 464 -4.76 -8.37 -1.03
CA ILE A 464 -5.56 -7.29 -1.65
C ILE A 464 -4.85 -6.78 -2.90
N LYS A 465 -3.51 -6.59 -2.85
CA LYS A 465 -2.72 -6.16 -4.01
C LYS A 465 -2.89 -7.11 -5.20
N LYS A 466 -2.80 -8.43 -4.98
CA LYS A 466 -2.69 -9.44 -6.04
C LYS A 466 -4.01 -9.98 -6.57
N PHE A 467 -5.08 -9.92 -5.77
CA PHE A 467 -6.34 -10.61 -6.08
C PHE A 467 -7.52 -9.65 -6.23
N PRO A 468 -8.51 -10.02 -7.05
CA PRO A 468 -9.75 -9.26 -7.17
C PRO A 468 -10.61 -9.38 -5.91
N LEU A 469 -11.52 -8.42 -5.75
CA LEU A 469 -12.47 -8.36 -4.65
C LEU A 469 -13.85 -8.86 -5.09
N GLY A 470 -14.64 -9.24 -4.09
CA GLY A 470 -16.08 -9.44 -4.23
C GLY A 470 -16.82 -8.98 -2.98
N LYS A 471 -18.13 -8.77 -3.10
CA LYS A 471 -19.05 -8.47 -2.02
C LYS A 471 -20.07 -9.60 -1.92
N VAL A 472 -20.04 -10.35 -0.83
CA VAL A 472 -21.02 -11.41 -0.58
C VAL A 472 -22.33 -10.77 -0.15
N LEU A 473 -23.35 -10.88 -1.00
CA LEU A 473 -24.64 -10.22 -0.82
C LEU A 473 -25.68 -11.18 -0.20
N SER A 474 -25.54 -12.47 -0.46
CA SER A 474 -26.28 -13.52 0.23
C SER A 474 -25.43 -14.77 0.40
N LEU A 475 -25.99 -15.81 1.03
CA LEU A 475 -25.33 -17.11 1.12
C LEU A 475 -25.09 -17.76 -0.25
N PHE A 476 -25.79 -17.36 -1.32
CA PHE A 476 -25.70 -18.02 -2.63
C PHE A 476 -25.28 -17.10 -3.77
N HIS A 477 -25.07 -15.80 -3.53
CA HIS A 477 -24.59 -14.90 -4.57
C HIS A 477 -23.65 -13.82 -4.05
N MET A 478 -22.66 -13.49 -4.90
CA MET A 478 -21.62 -12.49 -4.67
C MET A 478 -21.51 -11.59 -5.89
N GLN A 479 -21.30 -10.29 -5.68
CA GLN A 479 -20.95 -9.36 -6.75
C GLN A 479 -19.43 -9.19 -6.80
N LEU A 480 -18.82 -9.34 -7.96
CA LEU A 480 -17.40 -9.06 -8.19
C LEU A 480 -17.15 -7.56 -8.40
N GLU A 481 -15.90 -7.15 -8.24
CA GLU A 481 -15.48 -5.75 -8.42
C GLU A 481 -15.65 -5.18 -9.83
N ASP A 482 -15.87 -6.02 -10.83
CA ASP A 482 -16.20 -5.64 -12.22
C ASP A 482 -17.72 -5.53 -12.46
N GLY A 483 -18.53 -5.79 -11.43
CA GLY A 483 -19.99 -5.80 -11.48
C GLY A 483 -20.61 -7.16 -11.79
N THR A 484 -19.81 -8.18 -12.13
CA THR A 484 -20.30 -9.52 -12.45
C THR A 484 -20.96 -10.16 -11.22
N MET A 485 -22.15 -10.74 -11.41
CA MET A 485 -22.85 -11.50 -10.38
C MET A 485 -22.49 -12.98 -10.49
N LEU A 486 -22.00 -13.55 -9.39
CA LEU A 486 -21.72 -14.98 -9.26
C LEU A 486 -22.79 -15.64 -8.39
N PHE A 487 -23.28 -16.79 -8.85
CA PHE A 487 -24.19 -17.66 -8.11
C PHE A 487 -23.46 -18.95 -7.75
N SER A 488 -23.71 -19.47 -6.54
CA SER A 488 -23.16 -20.73 -6.05
C SER A 488 -24.29 -21.71 -5.75
N GLU A 489 -24.10 -22.99 -6.05
CA GLU A 489 -25.02 -24.06 -5.67
C GLU A 489 -24.91 -24.39 -4.17
N GLU A 490 -23.71 -24.28 -3.61
CA GLU A 490 -23.43 -24.44 -2.19
C GLU A 490 -23.38 -23.08 -1.48
N PRO A 491 -23.84 -22.99 -0.22
CA PRO A 491 -23.80 -21.74 0.51
C PRO A 491 -22.35 -21.31 0.79
N PHE A 492 -22.05 -20.03 0.58
CA PHE A 492 -20.78 -19.42 0.99
C PHE A 492 -20.60 -19.53 2.50
N PRO A 493 -19.34 -19.59 2.99
CA PRO A 493 -19.07 -19.71 4.42
C PRO A 493 -19.72 -18.56 5.21
N PRO A 494 -20.42 -18.82 6.32
CA PRO A 494 -21.20 -17.80 7.04
C PRO A 494 -20.40 -16.56 7.47
N TYR A 495 -19.11 -16.71 7.78
CA TYR A 495 -18.24 -15.59 8.19
C TYR A 495 -17.96 -14.57 7.08
N THR A 496 -18.29 -14.89 5.82
CA THR A 496 -18.17 -14.01 4.65
C THR A 496 -19.41 -13.18 4.38
N PHE A 497 -20.56 -13.55 4.96
CA PHE A 497 -21.84 -12.91 4.67
C PHE A 497 -21.81 -11.41 4.93
N GLY A 498 -22.25 -10.62 3.94
CA GLY A 498 -22.28 -9.17 4.03
C GLY A 498 -20.91 -8.49 4.00
N LYS A 499 -19.80 -9.21 3.83
CA LYS A 499 -18.44 -8.66 3.83
C LYS A 499 -17.88 -8.50 2.41
N VAL A 500 -16.94 -7.57 2.28
CA VAL A 500 -16.02 -7.55 1.15
C VAL A 500 -15.03 -8.69 1.38
N VAL A 501 -14.77 -9.48 0.34
CA VAL A 501 -13.87 -10.62 0.37
C VAL A 501 -12.80 -10.47 -0.71
N ILE A 502 -11.60 -10.95 -0.42
CA ILE A 502 -10.57 -11.22 -1.42
C ILE A 502 -10.87 -12.59 -2.01
N ARG A 503 -10.85 -12.69 -3.33
CA ARG A 503 -11.10 -13.94 -4.05
C ARG A 503 -9.80 -14.55 -4.56
N GLU A 504 -9.38 -15.62 -3.92
CA GLU A 504 -8.19 -16.41 -4.25
C GLU A 504 -8.62 -17.71 -4.93
N GLU A 505 -8.82 -17.70 -6.25
CA GLU A 505 -9.36 -18.85 -7.01
C GLU A 505 -10.67 -19.42 -6.42
N LYS A 506 -10.55 -20.39 -5.49
CA LYS A 506 -11.64 -21.05 -4.76
C LYS A 506 -11.83 -20.54 -3.33
N ASP A 507 -10.83 -19.88 -2.74
CA ASP A 507 -10.86 -19.42 -1.36
C ASP A 507 -11.36 -17.98 -1.25
N LEU A 508 -12.10 -17.70 -0.17
CA LEU A 508 -12.63 -16.38 0.15
C LEU A 508 -12.06 -15.89 1.48
N THR A 509 -11.25 -14.84 1.43
CA THR A 509 -10.69 -14.20 2.61
C THR A 509 -11.49 -12.94 2.95
N PRO A 510 -12.27 -12.90 4.04
CA PRO A 510 -13.07 -11.73 4.39
C PRO A 510 -12.21 -10.57 4.87
N LEU A 511 -12.54 -9.37 4.41
CA LEU A 511 -11.98 -8.13 4.95
C LEU A 511 -12.75 -7.73 6.21
N SER A 512 -12.03 -7.43 7.28
CA SER A 512 -12.58 -6.92 8.55
C SER A 512 -12.94 -5.43 8.49
N THR A 513 -12.54 -4.72 7.43
CA THR A 513 -12.77 -3.29 7.29
C THR A 513 -14.22 -2.96 6.94
N LYS A 514 -14.73 -1.84 7.47
CA LYS A 514 -16.03 -1.24 7.10
C LYS A 514 -15.99 -0.53 5.73
N VAL A 515 -14.81 -0.43 5.11
CA VAL A 515 -14.61 0.25 3.83
C VAL A 515 -15.31 -0.51 2.69
N SER A 516 -15.92 0.22 1.76
CA SER A 516 -16.62 -0.37 0.62
C SER A 516 -15.64 -1.07 -0.35
N MET A 517 -16.17 -2.00 -1.15
CA MET A 517 -15.38 -2.71 -2.17
C MET A 517 -14.73 -1.73 -3.15
N GLU A 518 -15.46 -0.69 -3.56
CA GLU A 518 -15.02 0.34 -4.49
C GLU A 518 -13.85 1.13 -3.92
N LYS A 519 -13.91 1.47 -2.62
CA LYS A 519 -12.85 2.24 -1.97
C LYS A 519 -11.59 1.40 -1.75
N VAL A 520 -11.72 0.12 -1.40
CA VAL A 520 -10.56 -0.81 -1.36
C VAL A 520 -9.92 -0.93 -2.74
N ARG A 521 -10.73 -1.08 -3.79
CA ARG A 521 -10.25 -1.12 -5.19
C ARG A 521 -9.58 0.19 -5.60
N GLU A 522 -10.14 1.33 -5.24
CA GLU A 522 -9.56 2.65 -5.50
C GLU A 522 -8.17 2.78 -4.87
N ILE A 523 -8.04 2.44 -3.58
CA ILE A 523 -6.76 2.48 -2.84
C ILE A 523 -5.75 1.52 -3.48
N ARG A 524 -6.13 0.27 -3.75
CA ARG A 524 -5.27 -0.72 -4.42
C ARG A 524 -4.72 -0.20 -5.74
N ARG A 525 -5.60 0.32 -6.60
CA ARG A 525 -5.22 0.83 -7.93
C ARG A 525 -4.39 2.10 -7.84
N SER A 526 -4.74 2.99 -6.92
CA SER A 526 -3.99 4.22 -6.67
C SER A 526 -2.57 3.93 -6.19
N ALA A 527 -2.40 3.00 -5.25
CA ALA A 527 -1.09 2.58 -4.75
C ALA A 527 -0.21 2.02 -5.87
N LYS A 528 -0.77 1.11 -6.70
CA LYS A 528 -0.07 0.57 -7.89
C LYS A 528 0.37 1.67 -8.86
N ARG A 529 -0.51 2.62 -9.19
CA ARG A 529 -0.19 3.74 -10.09
C ARG A 529 0.91 4.63 -9.48
N ARG A 530 0.77 5.08 -8.23
CA ARG A 530 1.74 5.97 -7.58
C ARG A 530 3.16 5.39 -7.50
N VAL A 531 3.29 4.06 -7.41
CA VAL A 531 4.61 3.38 -7.40
C VAL A 531 5.06 3.00 -8.80
N PHE A 532 4.38 2.07 -9.47
CA PHE A 532 4.88 1.47 -10.71
C PHE A 532 4.81 2.40 -11.90
N LEU A 533 3.76 3.24 -12.01
CA LEU A 533 3.68 4.15 -13.15
C LEU A 533 4.74 5.25 -13.04
N THR A 534 4.90 5.81 -11.85
CA THR A 534 5.95 6.78 -11.55
C THR A 534 7.33 6.20 -11.86
N ASN A 535 7.63 4.99 -11.38
CA ASN A 535 8.93 4.36 -11.61
C ASN A 535 9.14 3.93 -13.06
N ALA A 536 8.13 3.41 -13.76
CA ALA A 536 8.27 3.10 -15.18
C ALA A 536 8.68 4.36 -15.97
N LEU A 537 7.99 5.48 -15.78
CA LEU A 537 8.33 6.74 -16.47
C LEU A 537 9.72 7.26 -16.06
N ARG A 538 10.07 7.21 -14.77
CA ARG A 538 11.42 7.57 -14.29
C ARG A 538 12.50 6.69 -14.91
N ALA A 539 12.28 5.38 -14.96
CA ALA A 539 13.26 4.41 -15.45
C ALA A 539 13.48 4.57 -16.95
N LEU A 540 12.39 4.69 -17.72
CA LEU A 540 12.46 4.93 -19.17
C LEU A 540 13.22 6.22 -19.48
N LYS A 541 12.99 7.31 -18.75
CA LYS A 541 13.74 8.57 -18.92
C LYS A 541 15.25 8.40 -18.67
N ARG A 542 15.67 7.53 -17.74
CA ARG A 542 17.09 7.28 -17.42
C ARG A 542 17.80 6.42 -18.47
N VAL A 543 17.10 5.45 -19.06
CA VAL A 543 17.73 4.51 -20.01
C VAL A 543 17.71 5.00 -21.45
N ILE A 544 16.87 6.00 -21.78
CA ILE A 544 16.82 6.58 -23.13
C ILE A 544 17.87 7.71 -23.25
N PRO A 545 18.85 7.61 -24.17
CA PRO A 545 19.88 8.65 -24.33
C PRO A 545 19.34 10.04 -24.68
N THR A 546 18.22 10.08 -25.41
CA THR A 546 17.59 11.34 -25.85
C THR A 546 16.63 11.95 -24.83
N GLY A 547 16.27 11.23 -23.76
CA GLY A 547 15.20 11.59 -22.84
C GLY A 547 13.78 11.62 -23.44
N ASN A 548 13.62 11.36 -24.75
CA ASN A 548 12.33 11.40 -25.43
C ASN A 548 11.72 9.99 -25.54
N LEU A 549 10.64 9.77 -24.78
CA LEU A 549 9.91 8.50 -24.76
C LEU A 549 9.41 8.04 -26.14
N LYS A 550 9.13 8.96 -27.07
CA LYS A 550 8.64 8.63 -28.42
C LYS A 550 9.65 7.85 -29.28
N HIS A 551 10.92 7.81 -28.88
CA HIS A 551 11.95 7.04 -29.60
C HIS A 551 11.95 5.55 -29.21
N LEU A 552 11.15 5.16 -28.21
CA LEU A 552 10.98 3.75 -27.85
C LEU A 552 9.93 3.09 -28.72
N SER A 553 10.28 1.93 -29.28
CA SER A 553 9.33 1.09 -30.00
C SER A 553 8.68 0.06 -29.07
N PHE A 554 9.49 -0.66 -28.29
CA PHE A 554 9.04 -1.79 -27.47
C PHE A 554 9.45 -1.64 -26.01
N VAL A 555 8.49 -1.78 -25.10
CA VAL A 555 8.70 -1.91 -23.66
C VAL A 555 8.09 -3.23 -23.20
N VAL A 556 8.94 -4.14 -22.72
CA VAL A 556 8.56 -5.48 -22.29
C VAL A 556 8.63 -5.56 -20.77
N MET A 557 7.52 -5.91 -20.14
CA MET A 557 7.42 -5.99 -18.68
C MET A 557 7.70 -7.42 -18.23
N VAL A 558 8.66 -7.58 -17.33
CA VAL A 558 9.06 -8.86 -16.72
C VAL A 558 8.99 -8.77 -15.20
N GLY A 559 9.19 -9.89 -14.53
CA GLY A 559 9.25 -9.95 -13.07
C GLY A 559 7.91 -10.27 -12.42
N GLY A 560 7.92 -10.34 -11.09
CA GLY A 560 6.77 -10.84 -10.34
C GLY A 560 5.54 -9.93 -10.37
N SER A 561 5.76 -8.62 -10.36
CA SER A 561 4.66 -7.66 -10.43
C SER A 561 4.09 -7.50 -11.84
N ALA A 562 4.75 -8.04 -12.87
CA ALA A 562 4.20 -8.13 -14.23
C ALA A 562 3.11 -9.21 -14.38
N LEU A 563 2.98 -10.13 -13.40
CA LEU A 563 1.86 -11.08 -13.34
C LEU A 563 0.59 -10.48 -12.74
N ASP A 564 0.67 -9.27 -12.19
CA ASP A 564 -0.49 -8.59 -11.62
C ASP A 564 -1.54 -8.31 -12.70
N PHE A 565 -2.81 -8.47 -12.36
CA PHE A 565 -3.91 -8.30 -13.32
C PHE A 565 -4.20 -6.82 -13.67
N GLU A 566 -3.59 -5.86 -12.97
CA GLU A 566 -3.81 -4.43 -13.17
C GLU A 566 -2.55 -3.67 -13.63
N ILE A 567 -1.37 -3.95 -13.05
CA ILE A 567 -0.14 -3.18 -13.29
C ILE A 567 0.23 -3.14 -14.79
N PRO A 568 0.32 -4.26 -15.53
CA PRO A 568 0.68 -4.23 -16.94
C PRO A 568 -0.32 -3.44 -17.78
N GLN A 569 -1.62 -3.53 -17.47
CA GLN A 569 -2.66 -2.80 -18.18
C GLN A 569 -2.53 -1.30 -17.95
N MET A 570 -2.29 -0.87 -16.70
CA MET A 570 -2.07 0.54 -16.36
C MET A 570 -0.86 1.12 -17.09
N LEU A 571 0.23 0.37 -17.16
CA LEU A 571 1.43 0.79 -17.88
C LEU A 571 1.21 0.81 -19.40
N THR A 572 0.50 -0.19 -19.94
CA THR A 572 0.17 -0.23 -21.37
C THR A 572 -0.70 0.97 -21.77
N GLU A 573 -1.71 1.30 -20.97
CA GLU A 573 -2.57 2.47 -21.16
C GLU A 573 -1.76 3.77 -21.16
N GLU A 574 -0.83 3.95 -20.21
CA GLU A 574 -0.05 5.19 -20.13
C GLU A 574 1.01 5.28 -21.25
N LEU A 575 1.77 4.20 -21.49
CA LEU A 575 2.84 4.19 -22.49
C LEU A 575 2.28 4.26 -23.92
N GLY A 576 1.07 3.74 -24.15
CA GLY A 576 0.37 3.85 -25.43
C GLY A 576 0.12 5.31 -25.86
N LYS A 577 0.00 6.26 -24.91
CA LYS A 577 -0.10 7.70 -25.22
C LYS A 577 1.13 8.26 -25.94
N TYR A 578 2.28 7.58 -25.81
CA TYR A 578 3.52 7.93 -26.49
C TYR A 578 3.73 7.16 -27.80
N GLY A 579 2.80 6.28 -28.18
CA GLY A 579 2.94 5.37 -29.32
C GLY A 579 3.85 4.17 -29.07
N ILE A 580 4.19 3.90 -27.80
CA ILE A 580 5.07 2.79 -27.40
C ILE A 580 4.25 1.50 -27.35
N VAL A 581 4.77 0.43 -27.97
CA VAL A 581 4.23 -0.92 -27.79
C VAL A 581 4.71 -1.44 -26.45
N ALA A 582 3.79 -1.47 -25.47
CA ALA A 582 4.08 -1.93 -24.12
C ALA A 582 3.20 -3.14 -23.75
N GLY A 583 3.77 -4.12 -23.06
CA GLY A 583 3.03 -5.28 -22.59
C GLY A 583 3.88 -6.19 -21.71
N PHE A 584 3.23 -7.16 -21.05
CA PHE A 584 3.95 -8.21 -20.32
C PHE A 584 4.62 -9.17 -21.30
N ALA A 585 5.81 -9.64 -20.94
CA ALA A 585 6.56 -10.57 -21.78
C ALA A 585 5.83 -11.90 -21.91
N ASN A 586 6.14 -12.63 -22.98
CA ASN A 586 5.82 -14.04 -23.09
C ASN A 586 7.08 -14.76 -23.55
N ILE A 587 8.00 -14.97 -22.61
CA ILE A 587 9.32 -15.53 -22.87
C ILE A 587 9.16 -16.91 -23.54
N ARG A 588 9.87 -17.11 -24.65
CA ARG A 588 9.78 -18.27 -25.56
C ARG A 588 8.39 -18.56 -26.12
N GLY A 589 7.45 -17.62 -26.00
CA GLY A 589 6.04 -17.81 -26.35
C GLY A 589 5.23 -18.66 -25.36
N THR A 590 5.82 -19.11 -24.24
CA THR A 590 5.19 -20.07 -23.32
C THR A 590 5.24 -19.69 -21.84
N GLU A 591 6.21 -18.87 -21.41
CA GLU A 591 6.48 -18.68 -19.97
C GLU A 591 5.83 -17.45 -19.35
N GLY A 592 5.17 -16.60 -20.14
CA GLY A 592 4.71 -15.29 -19.66
C GLY A 592 5.90 -14.39 -19.25
N PRO A 593 5.74 -13.51 -18.25
CA PRO A 593 6.75 -12.50 -17.88
C PRO A 593 7.90 -13.03 -17.00
N ARG A 594 8.13 -14.35 -17.01
CA ARG A 594 9.12 -15.04 -16.19
C ARG A 594 10.21 -15.68 -17.04
N ASN A 595 11.28 -16.12 -16.38
CA ASN A 595 12.37 -16.90 -16.97
C ASN A 595 13.23 -16.13 -17.99
N ALA A 596 13.16 -14.81 -18.01
CA ALA A 596 13.90 -13.96 -18.97
C ALA A 596 15.41 -14.11 -18.80
N VAL A 597 15.94 -13.88 -17.59
CA VAL A 597 17.39 -14.01 -17.30
C VAL A 597 17.87 -15.45 -17.49
N ALA A 598 17.16 -16.43 -16.91
CA ALA A 598 17.50 -17.85 -17.05
C ALA A 598 17.55 -18.31 -18.52
N THR A 599 16.59 -17.87 -19.35
CA THR A 599 16.61 -18.10 -20.80
C THR A 599 17.79 -17.40 -21.47
N GLY A 600 18.06 -16.14 -21.11
CA GLY A 600 19.19 -15.37 -21.63
C GLY A 600 20.56 -15.98 -21.32
N LEU A 601 20.72 -16.59 -20.15
CA LEU A 601 21.95 -17.29 -19.75
C LEU A 601 22.25 -18.48 -20.66
N VAL A 602 21.23 -19.24 -21.05
CA VAL A 602 21.36 -20.30 -22.05
C VAL A 602 21.69 -19.68 -23.41
N LEU A 603 20.91 -18.68 -23.85
CA LEU A 603 21.06 -18.07 -25.18
C LEU A 603 22.36 -17.29 -25.36
N SER A 604 23.04 -16.88 -24.29
CA SER A 604 24.36 -16.23 -24.41
C SER A 604 25.50 -17.20 -24.69
N SER A 605 25.24 -18.52 -24.65
CA SER A 605 26.23 -19.55 -25.01
C SER A 605 26.29 -19.88 -26.50
N ILE A 606 25.31 -19.41 -27.30
CA ILE A 606 25.19 -19.64 -28.74
C ILE A 606 25.49 -18.35 -29.54
N ARG A 607 26.04 -18.47 -30.75
CA ARG A 607 26.43 -17.30 -31.57
C ARG A 607 25.29 -16.71 -32.39
N HIS A 608 24.22 -17.47 -32.65
CA HIS A 608 23.06 -17.00 -33.40
C HIS A 608 21.78 -16.96 -32.54
N GLU A 609 21.09 -15.82 -32.59
CA GLU A 609 19.79 -15.61 -31.92
C GLU A 609 18.77 -16.62 -32.49
N VAL A 610 18.28 -17.53 -31.64
CA VAL A 610 17.27 -18.52 -32.05
C VAL A 610 15.96 -17.81 -32.34
N PHE A 611 15.62 -17.73 -33.63
CA PHE A 611 14.23 -17.61 -34.06
C PHE A 611 13.59 -19.00 -33.99
N LYS A 612 12.51 -19.14 -33.22
CA LYS A 612 11.48 -20.15 -33.49
C LYS A 612 10.34 -19.47 -34.21
#